data_AF-A0A936D6M1-F1
#
_entry.id   AF-A0A936D6M1-F1
#
_cell.length_a   1.000
_cell.length_b   1.000
_cell.length_c   1.000
_cell.angle_alpha   90.00
_cell.angle_beta   90.00
_cell.angle_gamma   90.00
#
_symmetry.space_group_name_H-M   'P 1'
#
loop_
_entity.id
_entity.type
_entity.pdbx_description
1 polymer ?
#
loop_
_entity_poly.entity_id
_entity_poly.type
_entity_poly.pdbx_seq_one_letter_code
_entity_poly.pdbx_strand_id
1 'polypeptide(L)'
;MNPRTRRSRRIRRKARRKMYALDGATLPYATLEDVVGDCRKLVAFISTAFSIHCKIERPEELLRFEVRTDASFNASCSLEPNGRTLVSVNLGVFVISRDIFFRLLSHPQVWPEIGDASLETEVPSLFDYFTNANDLIWQGSTTDMPLSPVSPKCPVRAAYADWLDFIACSFVILHELGHAFHGHLAVVGPGNALLEVDPEGTATADCLTRQALEYDADNFATNMILRLPNCPTDLLGRTTTQQQDLGTAIDVFRAVGTQFHLWCAGAKDISVHRLDLNHPPPRIRQQAISITLSMFLQARGIPPAKGSGFSDEFACIEGNYARLTGREIDVAQAATRFFDMYGPGIVRRWAEIHPKVNAVAWIPIPAPGDALQTFGLKETDD
;
A
#
# COMPACT_ATOMS: atom_id res chain seq x y z
N MET A 1 -19.29 -0.57 31.91
CA MET A 1 -18.58 -0.52 30.60
C MET A 1 -19.00 0.75 29.87
N ASN A 2 -18.04 1.61 29.49
CA ASN A 2 -18.32 2.93 28.90
C ASN A 2 -19.18 2.82 27.61
N PRO A 3 -20.31 3.56 27.48
CA PRO A 3 -21.15 3.55 26.28
C PRO A 3 -20.38 3.73 24.95
N ARG A 4 -19.29 4.52 24.96
CA ARG A 4 -18.41 4.74 23.80
C ARG A 4 -17.70 3.46 23.34
N THR A 5 -17.26 2.62 24.28
CA THR A 5 -16.61 1.33 23.97
C THR A 5 -17.59 0.30 23.40
N ARG A 6 -18.88 0.40 23.73
CA ARG A 6 -19.92 -0.45 23.13
C ARG A 6 -20.20 -0.08 21.68
N ARG A 7 -20.23 1.23 21.34
CA ARG A 7 -20.45 1.71 19.97
C ARG A 7 -19.30 1.31 19.03
N SER A 8 -18.04 1.50 19.44
CA SER A 8 -16.88 1.11 18.62
C SER A 8 -16.81 -0.40 18.39
N ARG A 9 -17.07 -1.23 19.41
CA ARG A 9 -17.12 -2.69 19.28
C ARG A 9 -18.25 -3.16 18.35
N ARG A 10 -19.44 -2.54 18.42
CA ARG A 10 -20.58 -2.88 17.55
C ARG A 10 -20.30 -2.52 16.08
N ILE A 11 -19.64 -1.39 15.82
CA ILE A 11 -19.23 -0.97 14.48
C ILE A 11 -18.15 -1.91 13.93
N ARG A 12 -17.09 -2.21 14.69
CA ARG A 12 -16.05 -3.19 14.29
C ARG A 12 -16.63 -4.57 13.98
N ARG A 13 -17.61 -5.04 14.76
CA ARG A 13 -18.30 -6.31 14.52
C ARG A 13 -19.17 -6.29 13.26
N LYS A 14 -19.83 -5.16 12.95
CA LYS A 14 -20.58 -4.97 11.69
C LYS A 14 -19.66 -4.87 10.48
N ALA A 15 -18.55 -4.14 10.58
CA ALA A 15 -17.53 -4.04 9.55
C ALA A 15 -16.93 -5.41 9.22
N ARG A 16 -16.50 -6.16 10.25
CA ARG A 16 -16.06 -7.55 10.12
C ARG A 16 -17.11 -8.41 9.41
N ARG A 17 -18.37 -8.39 9.85
CA ARG A 17 -19.45 -9.16 9.20
C ARG A 17 -19.71 -8.76 7.74
N LYS A 18 -19.54 -7.49 7.36
CA LYS A 18 -19.67 -7.06 5.95
C LYS A 18 -18.48 -7.49 5.11
N MET A 19 -17.27 -7.46 5.66
CA MET A 19 -16.06 -7.97 5.03
C MET A 19 -16.16 -9.49 4.79
N TYR A 20 -16.77 -10.22 5.74
CA TYR A 20 -17.00 -11.66 5.63
C TYR A 20 -18.26 -12.06 4.87
N ALA A 21 -19.15 -11.12 4.52
CA ALA A 21 -20.30 -11.39 3.65
C ALA A 21 -19.94 -11.37 2.16
N LEU A 22 -18.66 -11.21 1.82
CA LEU A 22 -18.06 -11.64 0.55
C LEU A 22 -17.92 -13.17 0.57
N ASP A 23 -19.04 -13.86 0.79
CA ASP A 23 -19.13 -15.29 1.05
C ASP A 23 -18.68 -16.14 -0.16
N GLY A 24 -17.61 -16.92 0.03
CA GLY A 24 -17.63 -18.37 -0.22
C GLY A 24 -17.51 -18.91 -1.65
N ALA A 25 -17.56 -18.09 -2.68
CA ALA A 25 -17.19 -18.51 -4.04
C ALA A 25 -16.61 -17.31 -4.78
N THR A 26 -15.30 -17.34 -5.03
CA THR A 26 -14.62 -16.46 -5.98
C THR A 26 -15.17 -16.74 -7.37
N LEU A 27 -16.32 -16.16 -7.69
CA LEU A 27 -16.67 -15.95 -9.08
C LEU A 27 -15.67 -14.92 -9.61
N PRO A 28 -15.04 -15.13 -10.77
CA PRO A 28 -14.39 -14.02 -11.46
C PRO A 28 -15.41 -12.88 -11.56
N TYR A 29 -14.97 -11.63 -11.42
CA TYR A 29 -15.86 -10.49 -11.57
C TYR A 29 -16.71 -10.69 -12.82
N ALA A 30 -18.03 -10.83 -12.64
CA ALA A 30 -18.90 -11.17 -13.75
C ALA A 30 -19.00 -9.98 -14.71
N THR A 31 -18.82 -8.77 -14.20
CA THR A 31 -18.87 -7.51 -14.93
C THR A 31 -17.90 -6.46 -14.39
N LEU A 32 -17.61 -5.44 -15.20
CA LEU A 32 -16.88 -4.25 -14.78
C LEU A 32 -17.61 -3.49 -13.65
N GLU A 33 -18.94 -3.50 -13.70
CA GLU A 33 -19.81 -2.91 -12.68
C GLU A 33 -19.60 -3.55 -11.31
N ASP A 34 -19.33 -4.86 -11.25
CA ASP A 34 -19.04 -5.56 -10.00
C ASP A 34 -17.73 -5.07 -9.39
N VAL A 35 -16.68 -4.96 -10.21
CA VAL A 35 -15.37 -4.42 -9.78
C VAL A 35 -15.55 -3.01 -9.22
N VAL A 36 -16.20 -2.13 -9.99
CA VAL A 36 -16.46 -0.74 -9.59
C VAL A 36 -17.30 -0.68 -8.30
N GLY A 37 -18.29 -1.57 -8.17
CA GLY A 37 -19.12 -1.72 -6.98
C GLY A 37 -18.30 -2.05 -5.73
N ASP A 38 -17.38 -3.01 -5.84
CA ASP A 38 -16.50 -3.40 -4.74
C ASP A 38 -15.45 -2.34 -4.40
N CYS A 39 -14.90 -1.66 -5.41
CA CYS A 39 -14.02 -0.51 -5.21
C CYS A 39 -14.71 0.59 -4.40
N ARG A 40 -15.97 0.91 -4.73
CA ARG A 40 -16.77 1.89 -3.99
C ARG A 40 -17.05 1.45 -2.55
N LYS A 41 -17.29 0.16 -2.32
CA LYS A 41 -17.45 -0.39 -0.96
C LYS A 41 -16.16 -0.26 -0.15
N LEU A 42 -15.00 -0.55 -0.77
CA LEU A 42 -13.69 -0.41 -0.14
C LEU A 42 -13.42 1.04 0.26
N VAL A 43 -13.60 1.97 -0.69
CA VAL A 43 -13.47 3.41 -0.43
C VAL A 43 -14.39 3.83 0.71
N ALA A 44 -15.68 3.50 0.65
CA ALA A 44 -16.64 3.85 1.71
C ALA A 44 -16.27 3.26 3.07
N PHE A 45 -15.73 2.03 3.09
CA PHE A 45 -15.22 1.39 4.29
C PHE A 45 -14.03 2.15 4.87
N ILE A 46 -13.02 2.47 4.05
CA ILE A 46 -11.84 3.23 4.46
C ILE A 46 -12.24 4.62 4.95
N SER A 47 -13.04 5.36 4.19
CA SER A 47 -13.51 6.70 4.59
C SER A 47 -14.26 6.66 5.93
N THR A 48 -15.11 5.64 6.15
CA THR A 48 -15.84 5.48 7.42
C THR A 48 -14.92 5.14 8.59
N ALA A 49 -14.04 4.15 8.40
CA ALA A 49 -13.08 3.74 9.42
C ALA A 49 -12.19 4.92 9.81
N PHE A 50 -11.78 5.71 8.83
CA PHE A 50 -10.96 6.88 8.98
C PHE A 50 -11.66 8.03 9.69
N SER A 51 -12.88 8.39 9.27
CA SER A 51 -13.66 9.47 9.92
C SER A 51 -13.87 9.23 11.41
N ILE A 52 -14.10 7.96 11.78
CA ILE A 52 -14.18 7.53 13.18
C ILE A 52 -12.85 7.73 13.91
N HIS A 53 -11.74 7.42 13.23
CA HIS A 53 -10.41 7.50 13.81
C HIS A 53 -9.95 8.95 14.02
N CYS A 54 -10.17 9.80 13.02
CA CYS A 54 -9.69 11.17 12.99
C CYS A 54 -10.68 12.19 13.56
N LYS A 55 -11.89 11.73 13.94
CA LYS A 55 -12.94 12.55 14.56
C LYS A 55 -13.36 13.75 13.70
N ILE A 56 -13.35 13.56 12.39
CA ILE A 56 -13.82 14.57 11.44
C ILE A 56 -15.34 14.39 11.31
N GLU A 57 -16.11 15.40 11.70
CA GLU A 57 -17.58 15.30 11.74
C GLU A 57 -18.23 15.31 10.36
N ARG A 58 -17.58 15.94 9.36
CA ARG A 58 -18.11 16.15 8.00
C ARG A 58 -17.04 15.98 6.91
N PRO A 59 -16.43 14.78 6.79
CA PRO A 59 -15.37 14.51 5.82
C PRO A 59 -15.80 14.81 4.38
N GLU A 60 -17.08 14.65 4.06
CA GLU A 60 -17.64 14.91 2.73
C GLU A 60 -17.60 16.38 2.32
N GLU A 61 -17.49 17.32 3.26
CA GLU A 61 -17.33 18.74 2.93
C GLU A 61 -15.90 19.10 2.56
N LEU A 62 -14.93 18.29 3.00
CA LEU A 62 -13.50 18.54 2.80
C LEU A 62 -12.94 17.68 1.67
N LEU A 63 -13.52 16.50 1.46
CA LEU A 63 -12.95 15.44 0.65
C LEU A 63 -14.00 14.85 -0.29
N ARG A 64 -13.61 14.59 -1.54
CA ARG A 64 -14.36 13.78 -2.50
C ARG A 64 -13.50 12.58 -2.87
N PHE A 65 -14.10 11.39 -2.82
CA PHE A 65 -13.49 10.21 -3.40
C PHE A 65 -14.12 9.87 -4.75
N GLU A 66 -13.30 9.42 -5.67
CA GLU A 66 -13.72 9.02 -7.00
C GLU A 66 -12.99 7.75 -7.44
N VAL A 67 -13.74 6.79 -8.00
CA VAL A 67 -13.15 5.67 -8.74
C VAL A 67 -13.31 6.01 -10.21
N ARG A 68 -12.19 6.22 -10.91
CA ARG A 68 -12.17 6.51 -12.34
C ARG A 68 -12.16 5.20 -13.13
N THR A 69 -12.89 5.13 -14.23
CA THR A 69 -12.92 3.94 -15.12
C THR A 69 -11.67 3.81 -15.99
N ASP A 70 -10.62 4.57 -15.71
CA ASP A 70 -9.34 4.51 -16.39
C ASP A 70 -8.62 3.20 -16.04
N ALA A 71 -8.12 2.51 -17.06
CA ALA A 71 -7.44 1.23 -16.93
C ALA A 71 -5.98 1.37 -16.46
N SER A 72 -5.40 2.57 -16.43
CA SER A 72 -4.03 2.77 -15.96
C SER A 72 -3.87 2.50 -14.46
N PHE A 73 -2.70 1.99 -14.07
CA PHE A 73 -2.30 1.82 -12.67
C PHE A 73 -1.88 3.18 -12.10
N ASN A 74 -2.85 3.99 -11.69
CA ASN A 74 -2.58 5.32 -11.15
C ASN A 74 -3.60 5.73 -10.09
N ALA A 75 -3.18 6.62 -9.22
CA ALA A 75 -4.02 7.31 -8.27
C ALA A 75 -3.55 8.77 -8.15
N SER A 76 -4.42 9.61 -7.63
CA SER A 76 -4.07 11.01 -7.44
C SER A 76 -4.83 11.70 -6.34
N CYS A 77 -4.17 12.68 -5.74
CA CYS A 77 -4.74 13.65 -4.82
C CYS A 77 -4.59 15.06 -5.41
N SER A 78 -5.67 15.83 -5.46
CA SER A 78 -5.67 17.19 -6.00
C SER A 78 -6.65 18.12 -5.27
N LEU A 79 -6.48 19.44 -5.43
CA LEU A 79 -7.38 20.45 -4.87
C LEU A 79 -8.38 20.92 -5.94
N GLU A 80 -9.67 20.81 -5.64
CA GLU A 80 -10.76 21.29 -6.48
C GLU A 80 -10.92 22.82 -6.38
N PRO A 81 -11.51 23.50 -7.39
CA PRO A 81 -11.72 24.95 -7.37
C PRO A 81 -12.56 25.47 -6.19
N ASN A 82 -13.40 24.61 -5.61
CA ASN A 82 -14.23 24.94 -4.43
C ASN A 82 -13.47 24.72 -3.10
N GLY A 83 -12.18 24.39 -3.14
CA GLY A 83 -11.35 24.15 -1.96
C GLY A 83 -11.44 22.73 -1.39
N ARG A 84 -12.22 21.83 -2.00
CA ARG A 84 -12.27 20.41 -1.59
C ARG A 84 -11.05 19.66 -2.12
N THR A 85 -10.62 18.65 -1.39
CA THR A 85 -9.62 17.70 -1.89
C THR A 85 -10.33 16.59 -2.66
N LEU A 86 -9.85 16.29 -3.86
CA LEU A 86 -10.25 15.13 -4.65
C LEU A 86 -9.19 14.05 -4.52
N VAL A 87 -9.58 12.89 -3.99
CA VAL A 87 -8.81 11.65 -4.08
C VAL A 87 -9.45 10.77 -5.13
N SER A 88 -8.71 10.41 -6.16
CA SER A 88 -9.18 9.55 -7.22
C SER A 88 -8.26 8.36 -7.43
N VAL A 89 -8.84 7.19 -7.59
CA VAL A 89 -8.10 5.95 -7.88
C VAL A 89 -8.62 5.39 -9.19
N ASN A 90 -7.71 5.06 -10.10
CA ASN A 90 -8.07 4.45 -11.38
C ASN A 90 -8.45 2.98 -11.17
N LEU A 91 -9.39 2.51 -11.98
CA LEU A 91 -9.82 1.11 -11.97
C LEU A 91 -8.64 0.15 -12.18
N GLY A 92 -7.65 0.55 -12.97
CA GLY A 92 -6.42 -0.21 -13.19
C GLY A 92 -5.71 -0.64 -11.91
N VAL A 93 -5.76 0.17 -10.85
CA VAL A 93 -5.15 -0.18 -9.54
C VAL A 93 -5.73 -1.49 -9.00
N PHE A 94 -7.06 -1.62 -9.03
CA PHE A 94 -7.75 -2.79 -8.48
C PHE A 94 -7.56 -4.03 -9.35
N VAL A 95 -7.63 -3.86 -10.68
CA VAL A 95 -7.52 -4.99 -11.62
C VAL A 95 -6.09 -5.55 -11.64
N ILE A 96 -5.10 -4.68 -11.75
CA ILE A 96 -3.70 -5.08 -11.86
C ILE A 96 -3.20 -5.63 -10.51
N SER A 97 -3.53 -4.98 -9.39
CA SER A 97 -3.17 -5.46 -8.04
C SER A 97 -3.66 -6.89 -7.83
N ARG A 98 -4.95 -7.15 -8.11
CA ARG A 98 -5.54 -8.48 -7.98
C ARG A 98 -4.82 -9.51 -8.85
N ASP A 99 -4.63 -9.21 -10.14
CA ASP A 99 -3.97 -10.13 -11.08
C ASP A 99 -2.57 -10.53 -10.59
N ILE A 100 -1.79 -9.57 -10.07
CA ILE A 100 -0.44 -9.83 -9.57
C ILE A 100 -0.44 -10.75 -8.36
N PHE A 101 -1.25 -10.46 -7.34
CA PHE A 101 -1.26 -11.32 -6.15
C PHE A 101 -1.80 -12.72 -6.47
N PHE A 102 -2.77 -12.81 -7.37
CA PHE A 102 -3.27 -14.10 -7.82
C PHE A 102 -2.21 -14.89 -8.58
N ARG A 103 -1.48 -14.26 -9.52
CA ARG A 103 -0.35 -14.91 -10.22
C ARG A 103 0.78 -15.31 -9.29
N LEU A 104 1.15 -14.44 -8.37
CA LEU A 104 2.15 -14.72 -7.35
C LEU A 104 1.76 -15.97 -6.56
N LEU A 105 0.53 -16.03 -6.03
CA LEU A 105 0.09 -17.18 -5.24
C LEU A 105 -0.24 -18.41 -6.09
N SER A 106 -0.42 -18.29 -7.39
CA SER A 106 -0.44 -19.42 -8.32
C SER A 106 0.94 -20.00 -8.65
N HIS A 107 2.03 -19.36 -8.22
CA HIS A 107 3.37 -19.89 -8.41
C HIS A 107 3.81 -20.74 -7.19
N PRO A 108 4.19 -22.02 -7.36
CA PRO A 108 4.44 -22.93 -6.23
C PRO A 108 5.63 -22.53 -5.34
N GLN A 109 6.60 -21.78 -5.87
CA GLN A 109 7.76 -21.30 -5.09
C GLN A 109 7.52 -19.97 -4.36
N VAL A 110 6.41 -19.29 -4.60
CA VAL A 110 6.11 -18.01 -3.94
C VAL A 110 5.39 -18.29 -2.63
N TRP A 111 6.02 -17.92 -1.51
CA TRP A 111 5.52 -18.14 -0.15
C TRP A 111 4.92 -19.55 0.04
N PRO A 112 5.75 -20.61 -0.07
CA PRO A 112 5.27 -21.99 -0.01
C PRO A 112 4.66 -22.37 1.34
N GLU A 113 4.90 -21.59 2.39
CA GLU A 113 4.29 -21.75 3.70
C GLU A 113 2.81 -21.34 3.76
N ILE A 114 2.29 -20.68 2.73
CA ILE A 114 0.87 -20.30 2.63
C ILE A 114 0.10 -21.40 1.88
N GLY A 115 -0.78 -22.10 2.60
CA GLY A 115 -1.64 -23.14 2.04
C GLY A 115 -0.85 -24.32 1.47
N ASP A 116 -1.48 -25.07 0.55
CA ASP A 116 -0.85 -26.17 -0.18
C ASP A 116 -0.32 -25.68 -1.53
N ALA A 117 0.97 -25.31 -1.55
CA ALA A 117 1.64 -24.84 -2.75
C ALA A 117 1.83 -25.93 -3.82
N SER A 118 1.70 -27.23 -3.47
CA SER A 118 1.88 -28.33 -4.43
C SER A 118 0.72 -28.45 -5.43
N LEU A 119 -0.42 -27.85 -5.13
CA LEU A 119 -1.57 -27.76 -6.04
C LEU A 119 -1.34 -26.74 -7.17
N GLU A 120 -0.40 -25.82 -6.96
CA GLU A 120 -0.15 -24.73 -7.87
C GLU A 120 0.73 -25.14 -9.05
N THR A 121 0.68 -24.36 -10.13
CA THR A 121 1.48 -24.59 -11.34
C THR A 121 2.09 -23.29 -11.79
N GLU A 122 3.34 -23.34 -12.24
CA GLU A 122 4.02 -22.18 -12.79
C GLU A 122 3.14 -21.47 -13.82
N VAL A 123 3.00 -20.17 -13.64
CA VAL A 123 2.20 -19.30 -14.49
C VAL A 123 3.13 -18.61 -15.48
N PRO A 124 2.67 -18.31 -16.71
CA PRO A 124 3.49 -17.57 -17.65
C PRO A 124 4.03 -16.29 -17.02
N SER A 125 5.33 -16.05 -17.21
CA SER A 125 5.97 -14.79 -16.82
C SER A 125 5.24 -13.61 -17.45
N LEU A 126 5.06 -12.55 -16.67
CA LEU A 126 4.64 -11.25 -17.17
C LEU A 126 5.85 -10.61 -17.87
N PHE A 127 6.08 -10.99 -19.13
CA PHE A 127 7.07 -10.32 -19.97
C PHE A 127 6.51 -8.93 -20.33
N ASP A 128 7.24 -7.88 -19.94
CA ASP A 128 6.84 -6.47 -20.03
C ASP A 128 5.56 -6.10 -19.25
N TYR A 129 5.79 -5.43 -18.11
CA TYR A 129 4.75 -5.15 -17.13
C TYR A 129 3.70 -4.16 -17.63
N PHE A 130 2.46 -4.45 -17.27
CA PHE A 130 1.31 -3.62 -17.59
C PHE A 130 1.12 -2.52 -16.55
N THR A 131 1.36 -1.28 -16.96
CA THR A 131 0.83 -0.11 -16.25
C THR A 131 -0.60 0.20 -16.68
N ASN A 132 -1.22 -0.64 -17.52
CA ASN A 132 -2.57 -0.49 -18.04
C ASN A 132 -3.32 -1.82 -18.07
N ALA A 133 -4.48 -1.88 -17.42
CA ALA A 133 -5.30 -3.08 -17.32
C ALA A 133 -5.88 -3.50 -18.67
N ASN A 134 -5.92 -2.63 -19.68
CA ASN A 134 -6.27 -3.05 -21.04
C ASN A 134 -5.25 -4.06 -21.57
N ASP A 135 -3.98 -3.93 -21.20
CA ASP A 135 -2.94 -4.82 -21.70
C ASP A 135 -3.08 -6.25 -21.11
N LEU A 136 -3.70 -6.38 -19.92
CA LEU A 136 -4.13 -7.68 -19.38
C LEU A 136 -5.21 -8.35 -20.23
N ILE A 137 -6.06 -7.55 -20.90
CA ILE A 137 -7.12 -8.03 -21.79
C ILE A 137 -6.52 -8.50 -23.13
N TRP A 138 -5.43 -7.86 -23.60
CA TRP A 138 -4.84 -8.15 -24.91
C TRP A 138 -3.98 -9.43 -24.98
N GLN A 139 -3.58 -10.03 -23.85
CA GLN A 139 -2.83 -11.29 -23.85
C GLN A 139 -3.68 -12.54 -24.18
N GLY A 140 -5.00 -12.39 -24.37
CA GLY A 140 -5.91 -13.51 -24.61
C GLY A 140 -6.92 -13.29 -25.73
N SER A 141 -6.47 -13.08 -26.97
CA SER A 141 -7.27 -13.24 -28.21
C SER A 141 -8.54 -12.37 -28.36
N THR A 142 -8.56 -11.55 -29.42
CA THR A 142 -9.75 -11.09 -30.17
C THR A 142 -11.07 -10.97 -29.37
N THR A 143 -11.31 -9.77 -28.84
CA THR A 143 -12.64 -9.15 -28.59
C THR A 143 -13.68 -9.83 -27.69
N ASP A 144 -13.55 -11.12 -27.31
CA ASP A 144 -14.63 -11.83 -26.61
C ASP A 144 -14.16 -12.77 -25.48
N MET A 145 -12.89 -12.74 -25.09
CA MET A 145 -12.40 -13.54 -23.96
C MET A 145 -12.43 -12.73 -22.65
N PRO A 146 -13.13 -13.19 -21.60
CA PRO A 146 -12.97 -12.62 -20.27
C PRO A 146 -11.50 -12.80 -19.86
N LEU A 147 -10.93 -11.78 -19.18
CA LEU A 147 -9.67 -11.88 -18.43
C LEU A 147 -9.54 -13.32 -17.93
N SER A 148 -8.67 -14.16 -18.51
CA SER A 148 -8.55 -15.54 -18.02
C SER A 148 -7.85 -15.40 -16.68
N PRO A 149 -8.59 -15.43 -15.56
CA PRO A 149 -8.02 -15.02 -14.30
C PRO A 149 -7.11 -16.17 -13.90
N VAL A 150 -5.80 -15.90 -13.87
CA VAL A 150 -4.90 -16.77 -13.14
C VAL A 150 -5.42 -16.79 -11.71
N SER A 151 -5.73 -17.97 -11.19
CA SER A 151 -6.24 -18.13 -9.83
C SER A 151 -5.46 -19.23 -9.14
N PRO A 152 -5.06 -19.02 -7.87
CA PRO A 152 -4.48 -20.09 -7.08
C PRO A 152 -5.46 -21.26 -7.00
N LYS A 153 -4.98 -22.48 -7.21
CA LYS A 153 -5.79 -23.71 -7.13
C LYS A 153 -6.06 -24.10 -5.69
N CYS A 154 -5.14 -23.79 -4.78
CA CYS A 154 -5.33 -23.97 -3.35
C CYS A 154 -6.28 -22.88 -2.81
N PRO A 155 -7.43 -23.25 -2.19
CA PRO A 155 -8.38 -22.26 -1.66
C PRO A 155 -7.78 -21.32 -0.61
N VAL A 156 -6.83 -21.82 0.21
CA VAL A 156 -6.13 -21.00 1.21
C VAL A 156 -5.26 -19.94 0.53
N ARG A 157 -4.57 -20.31 -0.55
CA ARG A 157 -3.72 -19.39 -1.32
C ARG A 157 -4.55 -18.35 -2.06
N ALA A 158 -5.69 -18.74 -2.63
CA ALA A 158 -6.64 -17.80 -3.25
C ALA A 158 -7.18 -16.78 -2.24
N ALA A 159 -7.64 -17.24 -1.09
CA ALA A 159 -8.11 -16.34 -0.02
C ALA A 159 -7.00 -15.43 0.52
N TYR A 160 -5.75 -15.90 0.57
CA TYR A 160 -4.62 -15.08 0.96
C TYR A 160 -4.24 -14.06 -0.13
N ALA A 161 -4.35 -14.41 -1.41
CA ALA A 161 -4.16 -13.47 -2.51
C ALA A 161 -5.20 -12.33 -2.46
N ASP A 162 -6.48 -12.65 -2.21
CA ASP A 162 -7.53 -11.65 -1.98
C ASP A 162 -7.20 -10.72 -0.80
N TRP A 163 -6.61 -11.27 0.26
CA TRP A 163 -6.20 -10.49 1.44
C TRP A 163 -5.05 -9.52 1.12
N LEU A 164 -4.02 -9.98 0.40
CA LEU A 164 -2.92 -9.11 -0.03
C LEU A 164 -3.39 -8.02 -0.99
N ASP A 165 -4.27 -8.36 -1.93
CA ASP A 165 -4.90 -7.39 -2.83
C ASP A 165 -5.70 -6.33 -2.07
N PHE A 166 -6.50 -6.75 -1.08
CA PHE A 166 -7.21 -5.82 -0.21
C PHE A 166 -6.26 -4.87 0.52
N ILE A 167 -5.13 -5.36 1.04
CA ILE A 167 -4.12 -4.52 1.70
C ILE A 167 -3.53 -3.52 0.70
N ALA A 168 -3.09 -3.99 -0.47
CA ALA A 168 -2.46 -3.15 -1.50
C ALA A 168 -3.41 -2.06 -2.02
N CYS A 169 -4.65 -2.41 -2.36
CA CYS A 169 -5.66 -1.42 -2.76
C CYS A 169 -5.98 -0.43 -1.63
N SER A 170 -6.04 -0.90 -0.38
CA SER A 170 -6.23 -0.03 0.78
C SER A 170 -5.04 0.92 0.97
N PHE A 171 -3.82 0.45 0.71
CA PHE A 171 -2.60 1.25 0.79
C PHE A 171 -2.65 2.42 -0.17
N VAL A 172 -2.98 2.22 -1.45
CA VAL A 172 -3.09 3.32 -2.42
C VAL A 172 -4.08 4.37 -1.97
N ILE A 173 -5.28 3.96 -1.56
CA ILE A 173 -6.31 4.90 -1.09
C ILE A 173 -5.82 5.67 0.14
N LEU A 174 -5.19 4.98 1.10
CA LEU A 174 -4.67 5.60 2.31
C LEU A 174 -3.45 6.50 2.04
N HIS A 175 -2.63 6.18 1.04
CA HIS A 175 -1.50 6.98 0.60
C HIS A 175 -1.99 8.33 0.06
N GLU A 176 -2.96 8.32 -0.86
CA GLU A 176 -3.56 9.55 -1.39
C GLU A 176 -4.24 10.37 -0.30
N LEU A 177 -4.84 9.69 0.68
CA LEU A 177 -5.36 10.36 1.86
C LEU A 177 -4.26 10.99 2.71
N GLY A 178 -3.09 10.36 2.81
CA GLY A 178 -1.92 10.94 3.45
C GLY A 178 -1.59 12.31 2.86
N HIS A 179 -1.54 12.42 1.53
CA HIS A 179 -1.35 13.71 0.87
C HIS A 179 -2.40 14.76 1.24
N ALA A 180 -3.66 14.37 1.29
CA ALA A 180 -4.76 15.27 1.67
C ALA A 180 -4.64 15.73 3.13
N PHE A 181 -4.52 14.79 4.07
CA PHE A 181 -4.61 15.06 5.50
C PHE A 181 -3.37 15.74 6.06
N HIS A 182 -2.20 15.37 5.56
CA HIS A 182 -0.95 15.98 5.99
C HIS A 182 -0.71 17.31 5.28
N GLY A 183 -1.55 17.71 4.32
CA GLY A 183 -1.46 19.04 3.70
C GLY A 183 -0.38 19.14 2.63
N HIS A 184 0.01 18.01 2.03
CA HIS A 184 1.04 17.94 0.98
C HIS A 184 0.68 18.81 -0.23
N LEU A 185 -0.62 18.93 -0.54
CA LEU A 185 -1.14 19.76 -1.65
C LEU A 185 -0.75 21.24 -1.53
N ALA A 186 -0.62 21.79 -0.32
CA ALA A 186 -0.25 23.20 -0.16
C ALA A 186 1.23 23.46 -0.48
N VAL A 187 2.08 22.45 -0.34
CA VAL A 187 3.52 22.56 -0.62
C VAL A 187 3.82 22.38 -2.09
N VAL A 188 3.08 21.51 -2.79
CA VAL A 188 3.25 21.34 -4.24
C VAL A 188 2.58 22.45 -5.06
N GLY A 189 1.73 23.28 -4.48
CA GLY A 189 1.15 24.46 -5.14
C GLY A 189 -0.12 24.19 -5.96
N PRO A 190 -0.86 25.26 -6.30
CA PRO A 190 -2.17 25.18 -6.97
C PRO A 190 -2.05 24.62 -8.40
N GLY A 191 -3.03 23.81 -8.80
CA GLY A 191 -3.08 23.18 -10.13
C GLY A 191 -2.30 21.86 -10.25
N ASN A 192 -1.58 21.46 -9.20
CA ASN A 192 -0.82 20.21 -9.22
C ASN A 192 -1.62 19.08 -8.59
N ALA A 193 -1.81 18.02 -9.37
CA ALA A 193 -2.16 16.72 -8.84
C ALA A 193 -0.86 16.02 -8.39
N LEU A 194 -0.86 15.49 -7.18
CA LEU A 194 0.13 14.48 -6.82
C LEU A 194 -0.32 13.22 -7.55
N LEU A 195 0.40 12.89 -8.62
CA LEU A 195 0.22 11.66 -9.39
C LEU A 195 1.28 10.67 -8.93
N GLU A 196 0.86 9.43 -8.64
CA GLU A 196 1.76 8.31 -8.37
C GLU A 196 2.63 7.98 -9.61
N VAL A 197 2.07 8.20 -10.81
CA VAL A 197 2.83 8.18 -12.08
C VAL A 197 2.63 9.51 -12.78
N ASP A 198 3.70 10.31 -12.85
CA ASP A 198 3.74 11.63 -13.51
C ASP A 198 4.50 11.53 -14.86
N PRO A 199 3.80 11.24 -15.97
CA PRO A 199 4.44 11.06 -17.28
C PRO A 199 4.96 12.36 -17.90
N GLU A 200 4.46 13.52 -17.46
CA GLU A 200 4.73 14.81 -18.09
C GLU A 200 5.68 15.71 -17.28
N GLY A 201 6.02 15.33 -16.04
CA GLY A 201 6.92 16.10 -15.18
C GLY A 201 6.35 17.46 -14.81
N THR A 202 5.04 17.54 -14.64
CA THR A 202 4.29 18.81 -14.47
C THR A 202 4.42 19.41 -13.07
N ALA A 203 5.00 18.69 -12.12
CA ALA A 203 5.12 19.15 -10.75
C ALA A 203 6.06 20.35 -10.59
N THR A 204 5.63 21.32 -9.78
CA THR A 204 6.42 22.53 -9.49
C THR A 204 7.40 22.37 -8.32
N ALA A 205 7.20 21.34 -7.48
CA ALA A 205 8.11 21.02 -6.38
C ALA A 205 9.36 20.28 -6.88
N ASP A 206 10.51 20.55 -6.28
CA ASP A 206 11.73 19.82 -6.59
C ASP A 206 11.62 18.35 -6.18
N CYS A 207 12.35 17.48 -6.88
CA CYS A 207 12.33 16.02 -6.70
C CYS A 207 12.50 15.59 -5.24
N LEU A 208 13.42 16.22 -4.50
CA LEU A 208 13.66 15.87 -3.10
C LEU A 208 12.48 16.22 -2.18
N THR A 209 11.83 17.37 -2.44
CA THR A 209 10.58 17.73 -1.75
C THR A 209 9.49 16.71 -2.03
N ARG A 210 9.29 16.31 -3.29
CA ARG A 210 8.30 15.28 -3.64
C ARG A 210 8.60 13.98 -2.92
N GLN A 211 9.81 13.47 -3.02
CA GLN A 211 10.21 12.23 -2.35
C GLN A 211 10.02 12.26 -0.83
N ALA A 212 10.20 13.42 -0.18
CA ALA A 212 9.92 13.58 1.25
C ALA A 212 8.42 13.51 1.57
N LEU A 213 7.57 14.11 0.72
CA LEU A 213 6.11 14.03 0.84
C LEU A 213 5.60 12.59 0.59
N GLU A 214 6.16 11.89 -0.40
CA GLU A 214 5.87 10.48 -0.68
C GLU A 214 6.21 9.58 0.52
N TYR A 215 7.37 9.81 1.14
CA TYR A 215 7.82 9.05 2.31
C TYR A 215 6.86 9.21 3.51
N ASP A 216 6.36 10.42 3.72
CA ASP A 216 5.38 10.69 4.78
C ASP A 216 4.00 10.08 4.46
N ALA A 217 3.54 10.16 3.21
CA ALA A 217 2.30 9.52 2.76
C ALA A 217 2.36 7.98 2.89
N ASP A 218 3.48 7.34 2.54
CA ASP A 218 3.71 5.91 2.73
C ASP A 218 3.64 5.51 4.20
N ASN A 219 4.28 6.28 5.08
CA ASN A 219 4.25 6.02 6.53
C ASN A 219 2.85 6.20 7.11
N PHE A 220 2.12 7.23 6.69
CA PHE A 220 0.73 7.42 7.06
C PHE A 220 -0.12 6.21 6.64
N ALA A 221 -0.02 5.80 5.38
CA ALA A 221 -0.80 4.69 4.84
C ALA A 221 -0.50 3.38 5.57
N THR A 222 0.78 3.06 5.76
CA THR A 222 1.23 1.88 6.50
C THR A 222 0.67 1.86 7.93
N ASN A 223 0.76 2.99 8.63
CA ASN A 223 0.22 3.12 9.99
C ASN A 223 -1.30 2.95 10.05
N MET A 224 -2.02 3.40 9.03
CA MET A 224 -3.47 3.24 8.97
C MET A 224 -3.88 1.80 8.65
N ILE A 225 -3.17 1.11 7.77
CA ILE A 225 -3.43 -0.30 7.45
C ILE A 225 -3.26 -1.19 8.68
N LEU A 226 -2.21 -0.97 9.48
CA LEU A 226 -1.98 -1.70 10.73
C LEU A 226 -3.13 -1.54 11.75
N ARG A 227 -4.02 -0.55 11.56
CA ARG A 227 -5.21 -0.30 12.39
C ARG A 227 -6.49 -0.88 11.77
N LEU A 228 -6.45 -1.31 10.52
CA LEU A 228 -7.56 -2.01 9.88
C LEU A 228 -7.79 -3.37 10.57
N PRO A 229 -8.99 -3.96 10.45
CA PRO A 229 -9.23 -5.30 10.99
C PRO A 229 -8.23 -6.29 10.40
N ASN A 230 -7.51 -7.02 11.26
CA ASN A 230 -6.58 -8.08 10.85
C ASN A 230 -7.21 -9.08 9.87
N CYS A 231 -6.33 -9.70 9.08
CA CYS A 231 -6.56 -10.93 8.33
C CYS A 231 -7.42 -11.90 9.16
N PRO A 232 -8.35 -12.65 8.55
CA PRO A 232 -9.01 -13.76 9.24
C PRO A 232 -7.95 -14.65 9.89
N THR A 233 -7.89 -14.60 11.22
CA THR A 233 -6.87 -15.28 12.04
C THR A 233 -6.87 -16.80 11.81
N ASP A 234 -8.04 -17.29 11.40
CA ASP A 234 -8.34 -18.68 11.14
C ASP A 234 -7.71 -19.16 9.82
N LEU A 235 -7.49 -18.27 8.84
CA LEU A 235 -6.95 -18.63 7.53
C LEU A 235 -5.52 -19.16 7.63
N LEU A 236 -4.73 -18.60 8.54
CA LEU A 236 -3.29 -18.89 8.70
C LEU A 236 -2.96 -19.52 10.06
N GLY A 237 -3.97 -19.96 10.81
CA GLY A 237 -3.78 -20.59 12.12
C GLY A 237 -3.09 -19.69 13.17
N ARG A 238 -3.25 -18.36 13.07
CA ARG A 238 -2.62 -17.40 14.00
C ARG A 238 -3.41 -17.32 15.30
N THR A 239 -3.01 -18.10 16.30
CA THR A 239 -3.78 -18.31 17.54
C THR A 239 -3.52 -17.27 18.63
N THR A 240 -2.36 -16.61 18.63
CA THR A 240 -1.99 -15.61 19.65
C THR A 240 -2.00 -14.18 19.09
N THR A 241 -2.20 -13.18 19.95
CA THR A 241 -2.13 -11.76 19.54
C THR A 241 -0.76 -11.39 18.98
N GLN A 242 0.33 -11.93 19.53
CA GLN A 242 1.68 -11.69 19.03
C GLN A 242 1.87 -12.24 17.60
N GLN A 243 1.40 -13.46 17.33
CA GLN A 243 1.43 -14.03 15.97
C GLN A 243 0.55 -13.23 15.01
N GLN A 244 -0.57 -12.69 15.49
CA GLN A 244 -1.45 -11.85 14.67
C GLN A 244 -0.79 -10.53 14.32
N ASP A 245 -0.20 -9.81 15.29
CA ASP A 245 0.46 -8.53 15.04
C ASP A 245 1.69 -8.71 14.14
N LEU A 246 2.53 -9.73 14.37
CA LEU A 246 3.67 -10.07 13.49
C LEU A 246 3.20 -10.46 12.09
N GLY A 247 2.20 -11.34 12.02
CA GLY A 247 1.64 -11.79 10.75
C GLY A 247 1.04 -10.64 9.94
N THR A 248 0.28 -9.73 10.59
CA THR A 248 -0.24 -8.52 9.93
C THR A 248 0.90 -7.67 9.40
N ALA A 249 1.99 -7.46 10.16
CA ALA A 249 3.11 -6.67 9.69
C ALA A 249 3.80 -7.30 8.46
N ILE A 250 3.97 -8.63 8.45
CA ILE A 250 4.50 -9.37 7.30
C ILE A 250 3.55 -9.27 6.09
N ASP A 251 2.25 -9.46 6.28
CA ASP A 251 1.25 -9.36 5.20
C ASP A 251 1.28 -7.95 4.57
N VAL A 252 1.35 -6.90 5.39
CA VAL A 252 1.48 -5.51 4.92
C VAL A 252 2.76 -5.32 4.13
N PHE A 253 3.88 -5.82 4.64
CA PHE A 253 5.15 -5.72 3.94
C PHE A 253 5.13 -6.42 2.58
N ARG A 254 4.57 -7.64 2.52
CA ARG A 254 4.42 -8.42 1.29
C ARG A 254 3.54 -7.71 0.27
N ALA A 255 2.37 -7.22 0.70
CA ALA A 255 1.43 -6.53 -0.19
C ALA A 255 2.00 -5.21 -0.72
N VAL A 256 2.38 -4.30 0.19
CA VAL A 256 2.84 -2.96 -0.18
C VAL A 256 4.21 -3.01 -0.86
N GLY A 257 5.12 -3.85 -0.37
CA GLY A 257 6.45 -4.01 -0.96
C GLY A 257 6.43 -4.55 -2.38
N THR A 258 5.51 -5.48 -2.69
CA THR A 258 5.26 -5.94 -4.06
C THR A 258 4.68 -4.81 -4.91
N GLN A 259 3.72 -4.05 -4.37
CA GLN A 259 3.04 -2.98 -5.08
C GLN A 259 3.97 -1.84 -5.51
N PHE A 260 5.00 -1.50 -4.72
CA PHE A 260 5.97 -0.46 -5.09
C PHE A 260 6.66 -0.72 -6.44
N HIS A 261 6.86 -2.00 -6.82
CA HIS A 261 7.41 -2.33 -8.14
C HIS A 261 6.48 -1.98 -9.30
N LEU A 262 5.18 -1.86 -9.05
CA LEU A 262 4.17 -1.53 -10.06
C LEU A 262 4.23 -0.06 -10.43
N TRP A 263 4.45 0.80 -9.45
CA TRP A 263 4.59 2.24 -9.68
C TRP A 263 5.88 2.62 -10.39
N CYS A 264 6.91 1.78 -10.32
CA CYS A 264 8.18 2.02 -11.00
C CYS A 264 8.44 1.10 -12.19
N ALA A 265 7.41 0.42 -12.70
CA ALA A 265 7.55 -0.62 -13.74
C ALA A 265 8.23 -0.14 -15.03
N GLY A 266 8.17 1.17 -15.34
CA GLY A 266 8.85 1.81 -16.47
C GLY A 266 10.30 2.25 -16.21
N ALA A 267 10.78 2.25 -14.97
CA ALA A 267 12.15 2.62 -14.64
C ALA A 267 13.10 1.47 -14.98
N LYS A 268 13.81 1.59 -16.12
CA LYS A 268 14.88 0.65 -16.51
C LYS A 268 16.05 0.66 -15.52
N ASP A 269 16.19 1.75 -14.77
CA ASP A 269 17.22 1.95 -13.77
C ASP A 269 16.58 2.10 -12.40
N ILE A 270 16.57 1.01 -11.62
CA ILE A 270 16.13 0.97 -10.22
C ILE A 270 17.32 1.27 -9.30
N SER A 271 18.40 1.90 -9.80
CA SER A 271 19.54 2.25 -8.96
C SER A 271 19.08 3.12 -7.79
N VAL A 272 19.54 2.72 -6.62
CA VAL A 272 19.17 3.28 -5.30
C VAL A 272 19.70 4.71 -5.06
N HIS A 273 20.12 5.43 -6.10
CA HIS A 273 20.90 6.68 -6.01
C HIS A 273 20.29 7.87 -6.74
N ARG A 274 18.99 7.81 -7.05
CA ARG A 274 18.33 8.80 -7.90
C ARG A 274 17.44 9.74 -7.09
N LEU A 275 18.05 10.75 -6.46
CA LEU A 275 17.35 11.87 -5.82
C LEU A 275 16.71 12.84 -6.85
N ASP A 276 17.02 12.65 -8.12
CA ASP A 276 16.48 13.36 -9.28
C ASP A 276 15.17 12.77 -9.80
N LEU A 277 14.66 11.68 -9.21
CA LEU A 277 13.35 11.14 -9.56
C LEU A 277 12.22 11.85 -8.84
N ASN A 278 11.06 11.91 -9.49
CA ASN A 278 9.84 12.44 -8.90
C ASN A 278 9.33 11.62 -7.71
N HIS A 279 9.66 10.33 -7.67
CA HIS A 279 9.23 9.39 -6.63
C HIS A 279 10.43 8.58 -6.12
N PRO A 280 10.41 8.15 -4.84
CA PRO A 280 11.43 7.27 -4.32
C PRO A 280 11.42 5.92 -5.05
N PRO A 281 12.60 5.33 -5.37
CA PRO A 281 12.66 4.00 -5.95
C PRO A 281 11.95 2.94 -5.07
N PRO A 282 11.43 1.82 -5.63
CA PRO A 282 10.63 0.85 -4.88
C PRO A 282 11.31 0.33 -3.62
N ARG A 283 12.59 0.01 -3.73
CA ARG A 283 13.40 -0.54 -2.63
C ARG A 283 13.60 0.47 -1.50
N ILE A 284 13.65 1.75 -1.84
CA ILE A 284 13.72 2.85 -0.88
C ILE A 284 12.39 2.95 -0.11
N ARG A 285 11.25 2.85 -0.81
CA ARG A 285 9.91 2.82 -0.19
C ARG A 285 9.70 1.56 0.66
N GLN A 286 10.15 0.39 0.20
CA GLN A 286 10.15 -0.85 0.98
C GLN A 286 10.91 -0.69 2.30
N GLN A 287 12.11 -0.12 2.27
CA GLN A 287 12.86 0.10 3.50
C GLN A 287 12.13 1.06 4.45
N ALA A 288 11.54 2.14 3.93
CA ALA A 288 10.71 3.07 4.69
C ALA A 288 9.61 2.35 5.48
N ILE A 289 8.79 1.55 4.79
CA ILE A 289 7.69 0.85 5.43
C ILE A 289 8.22 -0.20 6.42
N SER A 290 9.36 -0.83 6.17
CA SER A 290 9.94 -1.82 7.09
C SER A 290 10.33 -1.21 8.46
N ILE A 291 10.77 0.05 8.47
CA ILE A 291 11.03 0.82 9.69
C ILE A 291 9.73 1.04 10.45
N THR A 292 8.68 1.53 9.78
CA THR A 292 7.36 1.76 10.37
C THR A 292 6.76 0.47 10.95
N LEU A 293 6.88 -0.64 10.23
CA LEU A 293 6.43 -1.96 10.70
C LEU A 293 7.23 -2.44 11.93
N SER A 294 8.55 -2.22 11.93
CA SER A 294 9.40 -2.57 13.06
C SER A 294 9.04 -1.77 14.32
N MET A 295 8.80 -0.47 14.18
CA MET A 295 8.33 0.40 15.27
C MET A 295 6.96 -0.07 15.81
N PHE A 296 6.04 -0.46 14.92
CA PHE A 296 4.75 -1.03 15.31
C PHE A 296 4.91 -2.30 16.17
N LEU A 297 5.78 -3.23 15.76
CA LEU A 297 6.04 -4.47 16.49
C LEU A 297 6.69 -4.18 17.86
N GLN A 298 7.68 -3.29 17.87
CA GLN A 298 8.37 -2.89 19.11
C GLN A 298 7.40 -2.25 20.11
N ALA A 299 6.51 -1.36 19.66
CA ALA A 299 5.48 -0.74 20.51
C ALA A 299 4.48 -1.76 21.10
N ARG A 300 4.41 -2.97 20.53
CA ARG A 300 3.61 -4.11 21.03
C ARG A 300 4.42 -5.08 21.89
N GLY A 301 5.68 -4.77 22.20
CA GLY A 301 6.57 -5.67 22.93
C GLY A 301 6.96 -6.91 22.12
N ILE A 302 6.79 -6.86 20.80
CA ILE A 302 7.23 -7.91 19.89
C ILE A 302 8.63 -7.52 19.45
N PRO A 303 9.68 -8.18 19.96
CA PRO A 303 11.04 -7.85 19.56
C PRO A 303 11.15 -8.05 18.04
N PRO A 304 11.92 -7.22 17.34
CA PRO A 304 12.33 -7.56 15.99
C PRO A 304 12.96 -8.95 16.04
N ALA A 305 12.67 -9.79 15.03
CA ALA A 305 13.22 -11.13 14.97
C ALA A 305 14.75 -11.06 15.19
N LYS A 306 15.29 -11.96 16.02
CA LYS A 306 16.74 -12.01 16.26
C LYS A 306 17.42 -12.38 14.93
N GLY A 307 18.06 -11.41 14.28
CA GLY A 307 18.63 -11.54 12.93
C GLY A 307 17.70 -10.98 11.85
N SER A 308 18.31 -10.34 10.85
CA SER A 308 17.76 -9.84 9.56
C SER A 308 16.49 -8.97 9.56
N GLY A 309 15.66 -8.87 10.60
CA GLY A 309 14.44 -8.04 10.55
C GLY A 309 13.56 -8.37 9.33
N PHE A 310 13.07 -7.35 8.63
CA PHE A 310 12.35 -7.51 7.35
C PHE A 310 13.26 -7.83 6.15
N SER A 311 14.58 -7.99 6.32
CA SER A 311 15.49 -8.25 5.20
C SER A 311 15.23 -9.58 4.50
N ASP A 312 14.81 -10.62 5.23
CA ASP A 312 14.47 -11.91 4.60
C ASP A 312 13.22 -11.79 3.74
N GLU A 313 12.21 -11.07 4.25
CA GLU A 313 11.00 -10.79 3.47
C GLU A 313 11.28 -9.85 2.30
N PHE A 314 12.22 -8.92 2.45
CA PHE A 314 12.66 -8.04 1.37
C PHE A 314 13.25 -8.89 0.24
N ALA A 315 14.19 -9.77 0.56
CA ALA A 315 14.77 -10.70 -0.41
C ALA A 315 13.71 -11.62 -1.04
N CYS A 316 12.71 -12.04 -0.25
CA CYS A 316 11.59 -12.84 -0.73
C CYS A 316 10.74 -12.07 -1.75
N ILE A 317 10.34 -10.83 -1.45
CA ILE A 317 9.56 -9.97 -2.35
C ILE A 317 10.31 -9.73 -3.66
N GLU A 318 11.58 -9.33 -3.58
CA GLU A 318 12.43 -9.13 -4.75
C GLU A 318 12.55 -10.41 -5.58
N GLY A 319 12.84 -11.55 -4.94
CA GLY A 319 12.93 -12.84 -5.65
C GLY A 319 11.62 -13.28 -6.28
N ASN A 320 10.47 -13.02 -5.63
CA ASN A 320 9.15 -13.33 -6.17
C ASN A 320 8.80 -12.43 -7.35
N TYR A 321 9.14 -11.14 -7.28
CA TYR A 321 8.99 -10.20 -8.38
C TYR A 321 9.88 -10.60 -9.57
N ALA A 322 11.13 -11.00 -9.33
CA ALA A 322 12.03 -11.53 -10.35
C ALA A 322 11.45 -12.76 -11.06
N ARG A 323 10.90 -13.72 -10.30
CA ARG A 323 10.24 -14.92 -10.86
C ARG A 323 9.05 -14.57 -11.73
N LEU A 324 8.20 -13.64 -11.28
CA LEU A 324 6.99 -13.27 -12.01
C LEU A 324 7.30 -12.51 -13.30
N THR A 325 8.39 -11.73 -13.32
CA THR A 325 8.74 -10.81 -14.42
C THR A 325 9.80 -11.37 -15.37
N GLY A 326 10.56 -12.37 -14.94
CA GLY A 326 11.79 -12.79 -15.60
C GLY A 326 12.93 -11.77 -15.50
N ARG A 327 12.78 -10.67 -14.73
CA ARG A 327 13.84 -9.66 -14.56
C ARG A 327 14.87 -10.18 -13.57
N GLU A 328 16.15 -10.05 -13.91
CA GLU A 328 17.22 -10.26 -12.93
C GLU A 328 17.24 -9.12 -11.93
N ILE A 329 17.27 -9.47 -10.64
CA ILE A 329 17.23 -8.50 -9.55
C ILE A 329 18.44 -8.75 -8.66
N ASP A 330 19.38 -7.81 -8.64
CA ASP A 330 20.48 -7.83 -7.68
C ASP A 330 19.95 -7.44 -6.29
N VAL A 331 19.60 -8.46 -5.50
CA VAL A 331 19.11 -8.33 -4.12
C VAL A 331 20.22 -7.86 -3.18
N ALA A 332 21.48 -8.21 -3.45
CA ALA A 332 22.61 -7.93 -2.55
C ALA A 332 23.00 -6.45 -2.57
N GLN A 333 22.97 -5.80 -3.73
CA GLN A 333 23.31 -4.37 -3.86
C GLN A 333 22.23 -3.44 -3.28
N ALA A 334 20.99 -3.91 -3.17
CA ALA A 334 19.84 -3.12 -2.75
C ALA A 334 19.83 -2.69 -1.28
N ALA A 335 20.23 -3.59 -0.37
CA ALA A 335 19.99 -3.42 1.06
C ALA A 335 21.02 -2.51 1.74
N THR A 336 22.25 -2.43 1.23
CA THR A 336 23.40 -1.91 2.00
C THR A 336 23.68 -0.42 1.85
N ARG A 337 22.92 0.33 1.02
CA ARG A 337 23.32 1.71 0.63
C ARG A 337 22.27 2.82 0.82
N PHE A 338 21.11 2.51 1.38
CA PHE A 338 20.03 3.49 1.59
C PHE A 338 20.36 4.54 2.65
N PHE A 339 20.72 4.09 3.87
CA PHE A 339 20.87 4.97 5.02
C PHE A 339 22.04 5.92 4.87
N ASP A 340 23.10 5.50 4.18
CA ASP A 340 24.31 6.29 4.08
C ASP A 340 24.19 7.44 3.06
N MET A 341 23.29 7.35 2.09
CA MET A 341 23.22 8.31 0.98
C MET A 341 21.86 8.96 0.78
N TYR A 342 20.77 8.19 0.87
CA TYR A 342 19.43 8.67 0.53
C TYR A 342 18.70 9.26 1.75
N GLY A 343 18.78 8.56 2.88
CA GLY A 343 18.11 8.93 4.12
C GLY A 343 18.38 10.37 4.60
N PRO A 344 19.65 10.81 4.71
CA PRO A 344 19.97 12.14 5.23
C PRO A 344 19.39 13.28 4.39
N GLY A 345 19.32 13.11 3.06
CA GLY A 345 18.75 14.10 2.15
C GLY A 345 17.25 14.27 2.37
N ILE A 346 16.52 13.15 2.41
CA ILE A 346 15.08 13.14 2.67
C ILE A 346 14.75 13.67 4.06
N VAL A 347 15.46 13.22 5.10
CA VAL A 347 15.21 13.66 6.48
C VAL A 347 15.46 15.15 6.63
N ARG A 348 16.55 15.68 6.05
CA ARG A 348 16.83 17.12 6.06
C ARG A 348 15.73 17.90 5.34
N ARG A 349 15.34 17.45 4.14
CA ARG A 349 14.28 18.12 3.38
C ARG A 349 12.93 18.05 4.11
N TRP A 350 12.62 16.93 4.75
CA TRP A 350 11.43 16.79 5.57
C TRP A 350 11.44 17.79 6.73
N ALA A 351 12.54 17.91 7.47
CA ALA A 351 12.66 18.89 8.54
C ALA A 351 12.46 20.36 8.05
N GLU A 352 12.90 20.67 6.84
CA GLU A 352 12.70 21.98 6.20
C GLU A 352 11.24 22.27 5.84
N ILE A 353 10.52 21.27 5.29
CA ILE A 353 9.14 21.47 4.80
C ILE A 353 8.06 21.16 5.85
N HIS A 354 8.36 20.33 6.86
CA HIS A 354 7.41 19.88 7.88
C HIS A 354 6.65 21.03 8.56
N PRO A 355 7.27 22.16 8.96
CA PRO A 355 6.51 23.26 9.55
C PRO A 355 5.46 23.85 8.61
N LYS A 356 5.74 23.91 7.30
CA LYS A 356 4.80 24.42 6.28
C LYS A 356 3.66 23.45 6.04
N VAL A 357 4.00 22.17 5.92
CA VAL A 357 3.05 21.06 5.77
C VAL A 357 2.11 21.01 6.98
N ASN A 358 2.66 20.97 8.20
CA ASN A 358 1.91 20.86 9.44
C ASN A 358 1.03 22.10 9.74
N ALA A 359 1.38 23.28 9.24
CA ALA A 359 0.57 24.49 9.40
C ALA A 359 -0.79 24.42 8.68
N VAL A 360 -0.91 23.56 7.67
CA VAL A 360 -2.15 23.38 6.88
C VAL A 360 -2.72 21.97 6.98
N ALA A 361 -2.04 21.07 7.69
CA ALA A 361 -2.47 19.69 7.87
C ALA A 361 -3.80 19.65 8.63
N TRP A 362 -4.73 18.83 8.16
CA TRP A 362 -5.99 18.58 8.85
C TRP A 362 -5.78 17.75 10.11
N ILE A 363 -4.71 16.95 10.13
CA ILE A 363 -4.28 16.17 11.27
C ILE A 363 -2.85 16.58 11.59
N PRO A 364 -2.56 17.02 12.83
CA PRO A 364 -1.21 17.38 13.22
C PRO A 364 -0.24 16.21 12.99
N ILE A 365 0.85 16.50 12.31
CA ILE A 365 1.96 15.58 12.09
C ILE A 365 2.91 15.75 13.27
N PRO A 366 3.22 14.69 14.04
CA PRO A 366 4.21 14.77 15.11
C PRO A 366 5.52 15.38 14.58
N ALA A 367 6.18 16.19 15.40
CA ALA A 367 7.50 16.70 15.03
C ALA A 367 8.47 15.52 14.82
N PRO A 368 9.49 15.63 13.95
CA PRO A 368 10.42 14.52 13.69
C PRO A 368 11.07 13.93 14.95
N GLY A 369 11.39 14.76 15.95
CA GLY A 369 11.91 14.29 17.25
C GLY A 369 10.85 13.61 18.13
N ASP A 370 9.59 14.06 18.03
CA ASP A 370 8.46 13.47 18.75
C ASP A 370 7.98 12.18 18.09
N ALA A 371 8.31 11.92 16.82
CA ALA A 371 7.98 10.67 16.14
C ALA A 371 8.72 9.46 16.72
N LEU A 372 9.77 9.65 17.52
CA LEU A 372 10.32 8.56 18.34
C LEU A 372 9.49 8.36 19.63
N GLN A 373 9.12 9.45 20.30
CA GLN A 373 8.35 9.41 21.55
C GLN A 373 6.86 9.02 21.39
N THR A 374 6.21 9.48 20.32
CA THR A 374 4.79 9.22 20.00
C THR A 374 4.53 7.72 19.76
N PHE A 375 5.58 6.97 19.46
CA PHE A 375 5.57 5.53 19.24
C PHE A 375 6.15 4.74 20.42
N GLY A 376 6.39 5.40 21.56
CA GLY A 376 6.83 4.74 22.79
C GLY A 376 8.32 4.38 22.84
N LEU A 377 9.14 4.94 21.96
CA LEU A 377 10.60 4.87 22.09
C LEU A 377 11.04 6.01 22.98
N LYS A 378 11.26 5.71 24.26
CA LYS A 378 12.08 6.61 25.10
C LYS A 378 13.49 6.56 24.54
N GLU A 379 14.11 7.72 24.38
CA GLU A 379 15.57 7.80 24.36
C GLU A 379 16.05 7.05 25.61
N THR A 380 16.78 5.95 25.42
CA THR A 380 17.59 5.41 26.49
C THR A 380 18.71 6.44 26.66
N ASP A 381 18.62 7.21 27.74
CA ASP A 381 19.73 8.04 28.20
C ASP A 381 20.91 7.10 28.44
N ASP A 382 21.84 7.04 27.48
CA ASP A 382 23.20 6.52 27.66
C ASP A 382 24.08 7.60 28.29
#